data_AF-X1QRV2-F1
#
_entry.id   AF-X1QRV2-F1
#
_cell.length_a   1.000
_cell.length_b   1.000
_cell.length_c   1.000
_cell.angle_alpha   90.00
_cell.angle_beta   90.00
_cell.angle_gamma   90.00
#
_symmetry.space_group_name_H-M   'P 1'
#
loop_
_entity.id
_entity.type
_entity.pdbx_description
1 polymer ?
#
loop_
_entity_poly.entity_id
_entity_poly.type
_entity_poly.pdbx_seq_one_letter_code
_entity_poly.pdbx_strand_id
1 'polypeptide(L)'
;MKKTWEGTLNKIDDYRWEIPKNYHSGMRVPGLIYASSKLLEKIRQDQAPEQVANVAFLPGIVNYSFAMPDIHWGYGFCLTKDTKVFSNFGFYKVIEGYEKDWQDQRLKCIDLNSQRPANTSIIKFIKLKSDEVFKISTKGGYEIKATLDHPFFTPFGMKPVKDIALGENVAIFPFEGVPYERYLPVLNQVLR
;
A
#
# COMPACT_ATOMS: atom_id res chain seq x y z
N MET A 1 -10.16 -18.30 7.95
CA MET A 1 -9.68 -18.21 9.34
C MET A 1 -8.55 -17.19 9.36
N LYS A 2 -8.60 -16.15 10.22
CA LYS A 2 -7.48 -15.19 10.33
C LYS A 2 -6.25 -15.95 10.84
N LYS A 3 -5.12 -15.78 10.16
CA LYS A 3 -3.85 -16.43 10.53
C LYS A 3 -3.30 -15.73 11.78
N THR A 4 -3.22 -16.46 12.90
CA THR A 4 -2.61 -15.99 14.14
C THR A 4 -1.11 -15.84 13.97
N TRP A 5 -0.51 -14.87 14.66
CA TRP A 5 0.93 -14.65 14.65
C TRP A 5 1.62 -15.38 15.82
N GLU A 6 2.54 -16.28 15.48
CA GLU A 6 3.21 -17.20 16.41
C GLU A 6 4.68 -16.82 16.68
N GLY A 7 5.14 -15.65 16.21
CA GLY A 7 6.52 -15.24 16.41
C GLY A 7 6.88 -14.96 17.86
N THR A 8 8.19 -14.83 18.09
CA THR A 8 8.77 -14.58 19.41
C THR A 8 8.67 -13.10 19.76
N LEU A 9 8.25 -12.81 21.00
CA LEU A 9 8.26 -11.47 21.60
C LEU A 9 9.03 -11.50 22.90
N ASN A 10 9.96 -10.56 23.07
CA ASN A 10 10.63 -10.32 24.34
C ASN A 10 9.79 -9.30 25.14
N LYS A 11 9.34 -9.67 26.35
CA LYS A 11 8.70 -8.70 27.25
C LYS A 11 9.78 -7.76 27.80
N ILE A 12 9.65 -6.46 27.55
CA ILE A 12 10.52 -5.44 28.16
C ILE A 12 9.92 -4.99 29.49
N ASP A 13 8.64 -4.63 29.48
CA ASP A 13 7.86 -4.28 30.67
C ASP A 13 6.36 -4.58 30.46
N ASP A 14 5.49 -4.06 31.33
CA ASP A 14 4.05 -4.33 31.29
C ASP A 14 3.32 -3.78 30.06
N TYR A 15 3.95 -2.87 29.32
CA TYR A 15 3.35 -2.22 28.16
C TYR A 15 4.20 -2.30 26.89
N ARG A 16 5.43 -2.83 26.95
CA ARG A 16 6.36 -2.89 25.81
C ARG A 16 6.83 -4.31 25.51
N TRP A 17 6.69 -4.68 24.24
CA TRP A 17 7.02 -6.00 23.71
C TRP A 17 7.91 -5.84 22.47
N GLU A 18 9.09 -6.44 22.49
CA GLU A 18 10.05 -6.34 21.41
C GLU A 18 9.97 -7.55 20.48
N ILE A 19 9.90 -7.29 19.19
CA ILE A 19 10.22 -8.28 18.16
C ILE A 19 11.73 -8.20 17.95
N PRO A 20 12.50 -9.23 18.36
CA PRO A 20 13.95 -9.14 18.29
C PRO A 20 14.43 -9.03 16.83
N LYS A 21 15.52 -8.28 16.63
CA LYS A 21 16.06 -7.99 15.29
C LYS A 21 16.44 -9.24 14.48
N ASN A 22 16.72 -10.36 15.14
CA ASN A 22 17.03 -11.62 14.50
C ASN A 22 15.78 -12.44 14.11
N TYR A 23 14.57 -11.94 14.39
CA TYR A 23 13.31 -12.60 14.01
C TYR A 23 13.26 -12.89 12.50
N HIS A 24 13.71 -11.94 11.67
CA HIS A 24 13.99 -12.18 10.25
C HIS A 24 15.39 -11.70 9.86
N SER A 25 16.08 -12.51 9.04
CA SER A 25 17.35 -12.10 8.45
C SER A 25 17.14 -10.88 7.52
N GLY A 26 17.70 -9.74 7.91
CA GLY A 26 17.65 -8.49 7.12
C GLY A 26 16.91 -7.33 7.80
N MET A 27 16.25 -7.56 8.93
CA MET A 27 15.77 -6.46 9.78
C MET A 27 16.95 -5.56 10.17
N ARG A 28 16.80 -4.25 10.01
CA ARG A 28 17.84 -3.25 10.32
C ARG A 28 17.79 -2.83 11.79
N VAL A 29 16.59 -2.80 12.35
CA VAL A 29 16.27 -2.47 13.75
C VAL A 29 15.32 -3.53 14.35
N PRO A 30 15.21 -3.66 15.68
CA PRO A 30 14.13 -4.42 16.31
C PRO A 30 12.75 -3.76 16.12
N GLY A 31 11.68 -4.53 16.29
CA GLY A 31 10.31 -4.01 16.38
C GLY A 31 9.90 -3.77 17.83
N LEU A 32 9.08 -2.76 18.11
CA LEU A 32 8.59 -2.47 19.45
C LEU A 32 7.08 -2.19 19.44
N ILE A 33 6.32 -3.07 20.08
CA ILE A 33 4.87 -2.99 20.22
C ILE A 33 4.51 -2.46 21.60
N TYR A 34 3.75 -1.37 21.63
CA TYR A 34 3.15 -0.84 22.85
C TYR A 34 1.75 -1.43 23.03
N ALA A 35 1.57 -2.27 24.04
CA ALA A 35 0.29 -2.87 24.38
C ALA A 35 0.33 -3.46 25.79
N SER A 36 -0.80 -3.41 26.51
CA SER A 36 -0.97 -4.26 27.70
C SER A 36 -1.03 -5.74 27.28
N SER A 37 -0.73 -6.66 28.20
CA SER A 37 -0.81 -8.11 27.93
C SER A 37 -2.15 -8.53 27.32
N LYS A 38 -3.27 -7.99 27.83
CA LYS A 38 -4.62 -8.26 27.29
C LYS A 38 -4.82 -7.78 25.86
N LEU A 39 -4.23 -6.64 25.49
CA LEU A 39 -4.32 -6.11 24.12
C LEU A 39 -3.38 -6.86 23.18
N LEU A 40 -2.20 -7.27 23.66
CA LEU A 40 -1.26 -8.06 22.88
C LEU A 40 -1.89 -9.37 22.38
N GLU A 41 -2.66 -10.06 23.22
CA GLU A 41 -3.40 -11.27 22.82
C GLU A 41 -4.34 -11.01 21.63
N LYS A 42 -4.91 -9.81 21.52
CA LYS A 42 -5.74 -9.43 20.36
C LYS A 42 -4.88 -9.10 19.14
N ILE A 43 -3.79 -8.36 19.32
CA ILE A 43 -2.85 -8.01 18.24
C ILE A 43 -2.28 -9.28 17.59
N ARG A 44 -2.04 -10.35 18.36
CA ARG A 44 -1.55 -11.64 17.84
C ARG A 44 -2.62 -12.44 17.06
N GLN A 45 -3.88 -12.04 17.06
CA GLN A 45 -4.95 -12.73 16.32
C GLN A 45 -4.90 -12.46 14.82
N ASP A 46 -4.11 -11.49 14.38
CA ASP A 46 -3.76 -11.28 12.99
C ASP A 46 -2.24 -11.18 12.83
N GLN A 47 -1.79 -10.76 11.65
CA GLN A 47 -0.36 -10.66 11.34
C GLN A 47 0.20 -9.25 11.62
N ALA A 48 -0.48 -8.37 12.38
CA ALA A 48 0.01 -7.04 12.74
C ALA A 48 1.48 -7.02 13.23
N PRO A 49 1.96 -7.94 14.09
CA PRO A 49 3.37 -7.99 14.47
C PRO A 49 4.31 -8.23 13.28
N GLU A 50 3.90 -9.03 12.30
CA GLU A 50 4.67 -9.26 11.07
C GLU A 50 4.86 -7.95 10.28
N GLN A 51 3.87 -7.07 10.29
CA GLN A 51 3.96 -5.75 9.68
C GLN A 51 5.01 -4.87 10.36
N VAL A 52 5.10 -4.94 11.69
CA VAL A 52 6.17 -4.27 12.45
C VAL A 52 7.54 -4.81 12.04
N ALA A 53 7.66 -6.15 11.92
CA ALA A 53 8.90 -6.79 11.48
C ALA A 53 9.30 -6.35 10.07
N ASN A 54 8.35 -6.29 9.13
CA ASN A 54 8.64 -5.87 7.74
C ASN A 54 8.99 -4.38 7.62
N VAL A 55 8.38 -3.50 8.43
CA VAL A 55 8.79 -2.08 8.49
C VAL A 55 10.24 -1.94 8.98
N ALA A 56 10.71 -2.86 9.82
CA ALA A 56 12.08 -2.85 10.33
C ALA A 56 13.18 -3.09 9.26
N PHE A 57 12.82 -3.44 8.02
CA PHE A 57 13.75 -3.57 6.89
C PHE A 57 14.02 -2.24 6.17
N LEU A 58 13.22 -1.20 6.41
CA LEU A 58 13.27 0.05 5.65
C LEU A 58 14.65 0.72 5.72
N PRO A 59 15.26 1.11 4.59
CA PRO A 59 16.52 1.84 4.60
C PRO A 59 16.35 3.19 5.31
N GLY A 60 17.29 3.53 6.19
CA GLY A 60 17.25 4.76 6.98
C GLY A 60 16.35 4.72 8.21
N ILE A 61 15.71 3.58 8.52
CA ILE A 61 14.98 3.43 9.80
C ILE A 61 15.96 3.49 10.97
N VAL A 62 15.54 4.17 12.05
CA VAL A 62 16.38 4.46 13.21
C VAL A 62 15.74 3.88 14.47
N ASN A 63 16.58 3.30 15.34
CA ASN A 63 16.24 2.73 16.65
C ASN A 63 15.27 1.53 16.62
N TYR A 64 14.01 1.74 16.25
CA TYR A 64 12.94 0.73 16.30
C TYR A 64 11.91 0.91 15.19
N SER A 65 11.26 -0.19 14.82
CA SER A 65 9.95 -0.16 14.14
C SER A 65 8.84 -0.17 15.19
N PHE A 66 8.16 0.97 15.39
CA PHE A 66 7.17 1.10 16.46
C PHE A 66 5.75 0.70 16.02
N ALA A 67 5.00 0.13 16.96
CA ALA A 67 3.56 -0.11 16.83
C ALA A 67 2.82 0.34 18.09
N MET A 68 1.70 1.04 17.87
CA MET A 68 0.79 1.48 18.92
C MET A 68 -0.27 0.41 19.22
N PRO A 69 -1.03 0.51 20.33
CA PRO A 69 -2.00 -0.51 20.74
C PRO A 69 -3.16 -0.75 19.74
N ASP A 70 -3.38 0.17 18.81
CA ASP A 70 -4.39 0.13 17.75
C ASP A 70 -3.88 -0.51 16.44
N ILE A 71 -2.67 -1.07 16.43
CA ILE A 71 -2.13 -1.79 15.28
C ILE A 71 -3.05 -2.96 14.89
N HIS A 72 -3.24 -3.09 13.59
CA HIS A 72 -4.00 -4.17 12.97
C HIS A 72 -3.29 -4.59 11.69
N TRP A 73 -3.50 -5.83 11.26
CA TRP A 73 -2.88 -6.31 10.03
C TRP A 73 -3.40 -5.55 8.81
N GLY A 74 -2.46 -4.96 8.08
CA GLY A 74 -2.71 -4.35 6.79
C GLY A 74 -1.43 -3.78 6.20
N TYR A 75 -0.84 -4.47 5.23
CA TYR A 75 0.11 -3.83 4.31
C TYR A 75 -0.55 -2.85 3.35
N GLY A 76 -1.85 -2.60 3.56
CA GLY A 76 -2.50 -1.35 3.23
C GLY A 76 -2.89 -1.28 1.78
N PHE A 77 -4.16 -1.52 1.52
CA PHE A 77 -4.86 -0.86 0.42
C PHE A 77 -4.28 -1.21 -0.95
N CYS A 78 -4.31 -2.48 -1.32
CA CYS A 78 -3.75 -2.93 -2.59
C CYS A 78 -4.79 -2.90 -3.71
N LEU A 79 -4.31 -2.58 -4.90
CA LEU A 79 -5.04 -2.66 -6.16
C LEU A 79 -4.50 -3.83 -6.98
N THR A 80 -5.29 -4.33 -7.94
CA THR A 80 -4.83 -5.41 -8.81
C THR A 80 -3.76 -4.94 -9.79
N LYS A 81 -2.90 -5.86 -10.23
CA LYS A 81 -1.72 -5.60 -11.07
C LYS A 81 -2.02 -4.91 -12.41
N ASP A 82 -3.22 -5.13 -12.94
CA ASP A 82 -3.78 -4.56 -14.17
C ASP A 82 -4.34 -3.14 -14.00
N THR A 83 -4.36 -2.60 -12.77
CA THR A 83 -4.88 -1.26 -12.50
C THR A 83 -4.06 -0.20 -13.23
N LYS A 84 -4.75 0.70 -13.95
CA LYS A 84 -4.13 1.83 -14.65
C LYS A 84 -3.70 2.90 -13.65
N VAL A 85 -2.42 3.26 -13.64
CA VAL A 85 -1.88 4.37 -12.84
C VAL A 85 -1.51 5.51 -13.77
N PHE A 86 -2.04 6.69 -13.44
CA PHE A 86 -1.90 7.87 -14.26
C PHE A 86 -0.59 8.63 -13.95
N SER A 87 0.24 8.81 -14.98
CA SER A 87 1.48 9.57 -14.91
C SER A 87 1.21 11.07 -14.92
N ASN A 88 2.13 11.85 -14.34
CA ASN A 88 2.10 13.30 -14.47
C ASN A 88 2.19 13.81 -15.92
N PHE A 89 2.68 12.99 -16.86
CA PHE A 89 2.85 13.32 -18.28
C PHE A 89 1.64 13.01 -19.17
N GLY A 90 0.51 12.55 -18.59
CA GLY A 90 -0.71 12.37 -19.38
C GLY A 90 -0.93 10.97 -19.97
N PHE A 91 0.01 10.05 -19.76
CA PHE A 91 -0.18 8.64 -20.08
C PHE A 91 -0.56 7.82 -18.83
N TYR A 92 -1.09 6.63 -19.03
CA TYR A 92 -1.22 5.63 -17.98
C TYR A 92 -0.31 4.42 -18.25
N LYS A 93 0.11 3.78 -17.17
CA LYS A 93 0.82 2.49 -17.19
C LYS A 93 0.16 1.59 -16.14
N VAL A 94 0.06 0.30 -16.41
CA VAL A 94 -0.49 -0.64 -15.41
C VAL A 94 0.45 -0.75 -14.21
N ILE A 95 -0.08 -0.97 -13.00
CA ILE A 95 0.71 -1.04 -11.74
C ILE A 95 1.92 -1.96 -11.87
N GLU A 96 1.74 -3.16 -12.42
CA GLU A 96 2.86 -4.12 -12.57
C GLU A 96 4.00 -3.60 -13.45
N GLY A 97 3.70 -2.71 -14.40
CA GLY A 97 4.70 -2.16 -15.29
C GLY A 97 5.76 -1.33 -14.56
N TYR A 98 5.45 -0.77 -13.39
CA TYR A 98 6.35 0.08 -12.60
C TYR A 98 7.45 -0.70 -11.87
N GLU A 99 7.40 -2.02 -11.84
CA GLU A 99 8.29 -2.85 -11.01
C GLU A 99 9.79 -2.53 -11.17
N LYS A 100 10.22 -2.20 -12.39
CA LYS A 100 11.64 -1.98 -12.71
C LYS A 100 12.07 -0.52 -12.72
N ASP A 101 11.13 0.42 -12.77
CA ASP A 101 11.42 1.84 -13.05
C ASP A 101 10.65 2.82 -12.14
N TRP A 102 9.92 2.35 -11.12
CA TRP A 102 9.09 3.19 -10.26
C TRP A 102 9.83 4.37 -9.62
N GLN A 103 11.12 4.21 -9.31
CA GLN A 103 11.96 5.24 -8.68
C GLN A 103 12.11 6.49 -9.57
N ASP A 104 12.03 6.31 -10.88
CA ASP A 104 12.16 7.38 -11.88
C ASP A 104 10.81 7.93 -12.34
N GLN A 105 9.69 7.35 -11.86
CA GLN A 105 8.36 7.75 -12.28
C GLN A 105 7.75 8.80 -11.36
N ARG A 106 6.91 9.65 -11.96
CA ARG A 106 6.06 10.60 -11.25
C ARG A 106 4.60 10.35 -11.60
N LEU A 107 3.76 10.42 -10.58
CA LEU A 107 2.33 10.17 -10.69
C LEU A 107 1.55 11.47 -10.59
N LYS A 108 0.37 11.49 -11.21
CA LYS A 108 -0.65 12.49 -10.91
C LYS A 108 -1.46 12.02 -9.71
N CYS A 109 -1.69 12.91 -8.75
CA CYS A 109 -2.55 12.66 -7.60
C CYS A 109 -3.48 13.86 -7.35
N ILE A 110 -4.41 13.72 -6.41
CA ILE A 110 -5.21 14.84 -5.90
C ILE A 110 -4.67 15.20 -4.51
N ASP A 111 -4.34 16.48 -4.31
CA ASP A 111 -4.12 17.01 -2.97
C ASP A 111 -5.48 17.20 -2.30
N LEU A 112 -5.73 16.47 -1.20
CA LEU A 112 -7.03 16.49 -0.52
C LEU A 112 -7.31 17.81 0.22
N ASN A 113 -6.28 18.60 0.55
CA ASN A 113 -6.46 19.90 1.19
C ASN A 113 -6.92 20.95 0.19
N SER A 114 -6.23 21.03 -0.95
CA SER A 114 -6.55 22.00 -2.01
C SER A 114 -7.60 21.50 -3.00
N GLN A 115 -7.90 20.20 -2.97
CA GLN A 115 -8.76 19.48 -3.94
C GLN A 115 -8.34 19.70 -5.39
N ARG A 116 -7.03 19.88 -5.62
CA ARG A 116 -6.45 20.13 -6.94
C ARG A 116 -5.50 19.02 -7.38
N PRO A 117 -5.35 18.79 -8.68
CA PRO A 117 -4.34 17.88 -9.19
C PRO A 117 -2.92 18.34 -8.81
N ALA A 118 -2.12 17.41 -8.32
CA ALA A 118 -0.72 17.58 -7.97
C ALA A 118 0.14 16.46 -8.57
N ASN A 119 1.46 16.63 -8.56
CA ASN A 119 2.40 15.60 -9.03
C ASN A 119 3.22 15.09 -7.85
N THR A 120 3.40 13.78 -7.73
CA THR A 120 4.18 13.14 -6.66
C THR A 120 5.20 12.13 -7.19
N SER A 121 6.29 11.92 -6.46
CA SER A 121 7.26 10.83 -6.74
C SER A 121 6.78 9.53 -6.10
N ILE A 122 7.18 8.38 -6.65
CA ILE A 122 6.93 7.09 -6.00
C ILE A 122 8.06 6.82 -5.00
N ILE A 123 7.71 6.58 -3.73
CA ILE A 123 8.68 6.35 -2.65
C ILE A 123 8.96 4.85 -2.46
N LYS A 124 7.97 4.00 -2.75
CA LYS A 124 8.08 2.55 -2.60
C LYS A 124 7.12 1.82 -3.53
N PHE A 125 7.55 0.66 -4.03
CA PHE A 125 6.70 -0.28 -4.73
C PHE A 125 6.53 -1.55 -3.87
N ILE A 126 5.28 -1.91 -3.56
CA ILE A 126 4.95 -3.05 -2.70
C ILE A 126 4.15 -4.05 -3.51
N LYS A 127 4.52 -5.33 -3.42
CA LYS A 127 3.78 -6.44 -4.01
C LYS A 127 3.37 -7.40 -2.91
N LEU A 128 2.08 -7.72 -2.89
CA LEU A 128 1.50 -8.66 -1.95
C LEU A 128 0.62 -9.64 -2.71
N LYS A 129 0.58 -10.86 -2.20
CA LYS A 129 -0.44 -11.83 -2.62
C LYS A 129 -1.66 -11.63 -1.73
N SER A 130 -2.82 -11.42 -2.35
CA SER A 130 -4.12 -11.44 -1.66
C SER A 130 -4.92 -12.63 -2.17
N ASP A 131 -5.63 -13.29 -1.27
CA ASP A 131 -6.54 -14.39 -1.63
C ASP A 131 -7.90 -13.84 -2.11
N GLU A 132 -8.26 -12.62 -1.71
CA GLU A 132 -9.54 -11.98 -2.03
C GLU A 132 -9.33 -10.57 -2.59
N VAL A 133 -10.10 -10.24 -3.64
CA VAL A 133 -10.18 -8.90 -4.24
C VAL A 133 -11.64 -8.60 -4.58
N PHE A 134 -12.02 -7.34 -4.41
CA PHE A 134 -13.38 -6.85 -4.62
C PHE A 134 -13.41 -5.90 -5.80
N LYS A 135 -14.42 -6.03 -6.66
CA LYS A 135 -14.63 -5.12 -7.79
C LYS A 135 -15.65 -4.05 -7.41
N ILE A 136 -15.27 -2.79 -7.59
CA ILE A 136 -16.17 -1.65 -7.52
C ILE A 136 -16.50 -1.23 -8.94
N SER A 137 -17.78 -1.15 -9.27
CA SER A 137 -18.27 -0.66 -10.55
C SER A 137 -19.18 0.55 -10.30
N THR A 138 -18.94 1.65 -11.01
CA THR A 138 -19.73 2.88 -10.89
C THR A 138 -20.80 2.94 -11.99
N LYS A 139 -21.85 3.74 -11.77
CA LYS A 139 -22.86 4.02 -12.82
C LYS A 139 -22.26 4.62 -14.09
N GLY A 140 -21.12 5.33 -13.98
CA GLY A 140 -20.39 5.91 -15.10
C GLY A 140 -19.56 4.90 -15.90
N GLY A 141 -19.58 3.61 -15.55
CA GLY A 141 -18.84 2.56 -16.25
C GLY A 141 -17.40 2.37 -15.78
N TYR A 142 -16.93 3.15 -14.81
CA TYR A 142 -15.61 2.95 -14.22
C TYR A 142 -15.59 1.69 -13.33
N GLU A 143 -14.55 0.87 -13.50
CA GLU A 143 -14.31 -0.31 -12.69
C GLU A 143 -12.91 -0.30 -12.07
N ILE A 144 -12.80 -0.78 -10.84
CA ILE A 144 -11.52 -0.99 -10.18
C ILE A 144 -11.60 -2.20 -9.25
N LYS A 145 -10.49 -2.93 -9.11
CA LYS A 145 -10.38 -4.09 -8.21
C LYS A 145 -9.38 -3.79 -7.11
N ALA A 146 -9.81 -3.99 -5.87
CA ALA A 146 -9.03 -3.62 -4.69
C ALA A 146 -9.22 -4.63 -3.54
N THR A 147 -8.32 -4.62 -2.57
CA THR A 147 -8.52 -5.33 -1.30
C THR A 147 -9.62 -4.65 -0.47
N LEU A 148 -10.25 -5.40 0.44
CA LEU A 148 -11.42 -4.94 1.20
C LEU A 148 -11.14 -3.68 2.06
N ASP A 149 -9.90 -3.52 2.49
CA ASP A 149 -9.41 -2.40 3.28
C ASP A 149 -9.07 -1.16 2.45
N HIS A 150 -8.91 -1.27 1.12
CA HIS A 150 -8.49 -0.14 0.27
C HIS A 150 -9.48 1.03 0.35
N PRO A 151 -9.07 2.23 0.77
CA PRO A 151 -9.96 3.37 0.86
C PRO A 151 -10.14 4.04 -0.49
N PHE A 152 -11.36 4.50 -0.73
CA PHE A 152 -11.69 5.42 -1.80
C PHE A 152 -12.17 6.73 -1.18
N PHE A 153 -11.88 7.83 -1.86
CA PHE A 153 -12.34 9.14 -1.42
C PHE A 153 -13.82 9.29 -1.76
N THR A 154 -14.64 9.56 -0.74
CA THR A 154 -16.08 9.81 -0.84
C THR A 154 -16.37 11.25 -0.36
N PRO A 155 -17.61 11.77 -0.52
CA PRO A 155 -18.00 13.05 0.06
C PRO A 155 -17.80 13.15 1.58
N PHE A 156 -17.68 12.02 2.28
CA PHE A 156 -17.47 11.95 3.73
C PHE A 156 -16.03 11.59 4.12
N GLY A 157 -15.09 11.62 3.16
CA GLY A 157 -13.68 11.32 3.37
C GLY A 157 -13.25 9.96 2.84
N MET A 158 -12.11 9.47 3.32
CA MET A 158 -11.56 8.19 2.88
C MET A 158 -12.33 7.04 3.54
N LYS A 159 -12.94 6.18 2.71
CA LYS A 159 -13.76 5.06 3.18
C LYS A 159 -13.26 3.74 2.56
N PRO A 160 -12.95 2.70 3.35
CA PRO A 160 -12.51 1.40 2.84
C PRO A 160 -13.63 0.69 2.08
N VAL A 161 -13.28 -0.19 1.13
CA VAL A 161 -14.26 -0.91 0.30
C VAL A 161 -15.36 -1.58 1.12
N LYS A 162 -15.03 -2.24 2.24
CA LYS A 162 -16.03 -2.86 3.15
C LYS A 162 -17.13 -1.92 3.63
N ASP A 163 -16.83 -0.63 3.72
CA ASP A 163 -17.72 0.34 4.34
C ASP A 163 -18.48 1.15 3.27
N ILE A 164 -18.09 1.11 1.99
CA ILE A 164 -18.77 1.81 0.89
C ILE A 164 -20.10 1.10 0.58
N ALA A 165 -21.21 1.83 0.69
CA ALA A 165 -22.54 1.29 0.41
C ALA A 165 -22.88 1.36 -1.09
N LEU A 166 -23.75 0.48 -1.56
CA LEU A 166 -24.30 0.55 -2.91
C LEU A 166 -25.03 1.89 -3.13
N GLY A 167 -24.68 2.59 -4.20
CA GLY A 167 -25.23 3.91 -4.53
C GLY A 167 -24.49 5.09 -3.88
N GLU A 168 -23.48 4.84 -3.04
CA GLU A 168 -22.63 5.89 -2.49
C GLU A 168 -21.70 6.49 -3.56
N ASN A 169 -21.46 7.79 -3.47
CA ASN A 169 -20.58 8.48 -4.41
C ASN A 169 -19.11 8.24 -4.05
N VAL A 170 -18.31 7.92 -5.07
CA VAL A 170 -16.86 7.84 -4.98
C VAL A 170 -16.25 8.85 -5.95
N ALA A 171 -15.13 9.44 -5.57
CA ALA A 171 -14.42 10.38 -6.41
C ALA A 171 -13.83 9.67 -7.64
N ILE A 172 -13.95 10.31 -8.79
CA ILE A 172 -13.36 9.86 -10.05
C ILE A 172 -12.43 10.95 -10.59
N PHE A 173 -11.40 10.55 -11.32
CA PHE A 173 -10.60 11.46 -12.12
C PHE A 173 -11.07 11.34 -13.58
N PRO A 174 -11.55 12.43 -14.21
CA PRO A 174 -12.29 12.35 -15.49
C PRO A 174 -11.42 12.04 -16.71
N PHE A 175 -10.09 12.09 -16.59
CA PHE A 175 -9.17 11.83 -17.69
C PHE A 175 -8.45 10.48 -17.50
N GLU A 176 -8.62 9.57 -18.46
CA GLU A 176 -8.04 8.22 -18.39
C GLU A 176 -6.58 8.14 -18.85
N GLY A 177 -6.09 9.18 -19.55
CA GLY A 177 -4.78 9.16 -20.17
C GLY A 177 -4.69 8.34 -21.45
N VAL A 178 -3.53 8.41 -22.09
CA VAL A 178 -3.17 7.54 -23.22
C VAL A 178 -2.33 6.34 -22.75
N PRO A 179 -2.39 5.16 -23.38
CA PRO A 179 -1.53 4.05 -23.00
C PRO A 179 -0.04 4.42 -23.12
N TYR A 180 0.78 3.98 -22.16
CA TYR A 180 2.23 4.13 -22.26
C TYR A 180 2.82 3.23 -23.36
N GLU A 181 3.55 3.84 -24.28
CA GLU A 181 4.37 3.13 -25.26
C GLU A 181 5.85 3.41 -25.00
N ARG A 182 6.65 2.36 -24.81
CA ARG A 182 8.10 2.53 -24.69
C ARG A 182 8.67 2.87 -26.06
N TYR A 183 9.23 4.06 -26.18
CA TYR A 183 10.05 4.40 -27.34
C TYR A 183 11.31 3.52 -27.34
N LEU A 184 11.41 2.62 -28.30
CA LEU A 184 12.66 1.94 -28.63
C LEU A 184 13.30 2.75 -29.75
N PRO A 185 14.43 3.44 -29.51
CA PRO A 185 15.13 4.11 -30.59
C PRO A 185 15.48 3.07 -31.65
N VAL A 186 15.01 3.30 -32.87
CA VAL A 186 15.39 2.49 -34.03
C VAL A 186 16.89 2.65 -34.16
N LEU A 187 17.65 1.61 -33.83
CA LEU A 187 19.08 1.53 -34.14
C LEU A 187 19.21 1.62 -35.66
N ASN A 188 19.55 2.81 -36.14
CA ASN A 188 19.94 3.19 -37.50
C ASN A 188 19.77 2.08 -38.56
N GLN A 189 18.60 2.03 -39.20
CA GLN A 189 18.51 1.62 -40.60
C GLN A 189 19.04 2.74 -41.50
N VAL A 190 20.32 3.08 -41.38
CA VAL A 190 21.04 3.86 -42.40
C VAL A 190 22.49 3.38 -42.44
N LEU A 191 22.69 2.21 -43.02
CA LEU A 191 23.89 1.96 -43.82
C LEU A 191 23.40 1.95 -45.27
N ARG A 192 23.52 3.10 -45.92
CA ARG A 192 23.53 3.22 -47.38
C ARG A 192 24.95 2.98 -47.87
#